data_AF-A0A3S1JQN9-F1
#
_entry.id   AF-A0A3S1JQN9-F1
#
_cell.length_a   1.000
_cell.length_b   1.000
_cell.length_c   1.000
_cell.angle_alpha   90.00
_cell.angle_beta   90.00
_cell.angle_gamma   90.00
#
_symmetry.space_group_name_H-M   'P 1'
#
loop_
_entity.id
_entity.type
_entity.pdbx_description
1 polymer ?
#
loop_
_entity_poly.entity_id
_entity_poly.type
_entity_poly.pdbx_seq_one_letter_code
_entity_poly.pdbx_strand_id
1 'polypeptide(L)'
;AIEGLMLCMHQELQGSGIHVSLIEPGPVTSKIASNGLGWFLRNIDRENSVHRLAYEAQLQRLQAGGSTSRLKPGPEVVHAALRHALLSRRPRPHYVVTVPARIGVILKRVLPASMLYRLLAKRA
;
A
#
# COMPACT_ATOMS: atom_id res chain seq x y z
N ALA A 1 -2.82 7.28 -8.69
CA ALA A 1 -2.29 8.67 -8.65
C ALA A 1 -0.76 8.66 -8.52
N ILE A 2 -0.18 8.25 -7.39
CA ILE A 2 1.28 8.34 -7.15
C ILE A 2 2.11 7.45 -8.10
N GLU A 3 1.70 6.21 -8.37
CA GLU A 3 2.41 5.32 -9.32
C GLU A 3 2.49 5.95 -10.72
N GLY A 4 1.37 6.51 -11.22
CA GLY A 4 1.34 7.21 -12.51
C GLY A 4 2.23 8.46 -12.54
N LEU A 5 2.16 9.29 -11.50
CA LEU A 5 3.04 10.46 -11.37
C LEU A 5 4.52 10.06 -11.38
N MET A 6 4.88 9.03 -10.61
CA MET A 6 6.24 8.52 -10.57
C MET A 6 6.72 8.04 -11.95
N LEU A 7 5.87 7.32 -12.69
CA LEU A 7 6.20 6.83 -14.03
C LEU A 7 6.44 7.99 -15.02
N CYS A 8 5.66 9.07 -14.93
CA CYS A 8 5.89 10.29 -15.72
C CYS A 8 7.23 10.92 -15.36
N MET A 9 7.47 11.18 -14.06
CA MET A 9 8.72 11.78 -13.60
C MET A 9 9.95 10.93 -13.97
N HIS A 10 9.84 9.60 -13.90
CA HIS A 10 10.93 8.71 -14.25
C HIS A 10 11.32 8.79 -15.74
N GLN A 11 10.35 9.06 -16.63
CA GLN A 11 10.60 9.27 -18.05
C GLN A 11 11.16 10.67 -18.32
N GLU A 12 10.56 11.70 -17.73
CA GLU A 12 10.96 13.10 -17.93
C GLU A 12 12.38 13.39 -17.40
N LEU A 13 12.81 12.70 -16.34
CA LEU A 13 14.11 12.90 -15.71
C LEU A 13 15.21 11.99 -16.27
N GLN A 14 14.95 11.20 -17.32
CA GLN A 14 15.99 10.37 -17.94
C GLN A 14 17.18 11.22 -18.40
N GLY A 15 18.40 10.77 -18.08
CA GLY A 15 19.64 11.47 -18.42
C GLY A 15 19.99 12.68 -17.53
N SER A 16 19.10 13.14 -16.67
CA SER A 16 19.35 14.30 -15.78
C SER A 16 20.26 14.02 -14.58
N GLY A 17 20.48 12.74 -14.26
CA GLY A 17 21.12 12.33 -12.99
C GLY A 17 20.19 12.38 -11.78
N ILE A 18 18.94 12.83 -11.93
CA ILE A 18 17.92 12.77 -10.88
C ILE A 18 17.20 11.42 -10.96
N HIS A 19 17.10 10.73 -9.83
CA HIS A 19 16.45 9.43 -9.74
C HIS A 19 15.17 9.52 -8.90
N VAL A 20 14.11 8.84 -9.37
CA VAL A 20 12.83 8.72 -8.66
C VAL A 20 12.62 7.27 -8.25
N SER A 21 12.30 7.03 -6.99
CA SER A 21 12.04 5.70 -6.43
C SER A 21 10.70 5.69 -5.70
N LEU A 22 9.89 4.67 -5.96
CA LEU A 22 8.65 4.39 -5.25
C LEU A 22 8.87 3.25 -4.25
N ILE A 23 8.61 3.52 -2.98
CA ILE A 23 8.61 2.49 -1.95
C ILE A 23 7.17 2.02 -1.77
N GLU A 24 6.96 0.72 -2.00
CA GLU A 24 5.65 0.09 -2.04
C GLU A 24 5.53 -0.86 -0.84
N PRO A 25 5.21 -0.33 0.35
CA PRO A 25 4.92 -1.15 1.49
C PRO A 25 3.59 -1.88 1.26
N GLY A 26 3.61 -3.19 1.51
CA GLY A 26 2.37 -3.85 1.89
C GLY A 26 2.09 -3.59 3.37
N PRO A 27 1.33 -4.45 4.04
CA PRO A 27 1.06 -4.30 5.46
C PRO A 27 2.38 -4.27 6.26
N VAL A 28 2.65 -3.11 6.89
CA VAL A 28 3.75 -2.92 7.88
C VAL A 28 3.19 -2.39 9.20
N THR A 29 3.80 -2.74 10.33
CA THR A 29 3.36 -2.26 11.65
C THR A 29 3.51 -0.73 11.72
N SER A 30 2.40 -0.03 11.93
CA SER A 30 2.35 1.44 11.94
C SER A 30 1.07 1.93 12.62
N LYS A 31 1.00 3.23 12.90
CA LYS A 31 -0.17 3.91 13.48
C LYS A 31 -1.19 4.38 12.43
N ILE A 32 -1.07 3.96 11.16
CA ILE A 32 -1.97 4.43 10.09
C ILE A 32 -3.43 4.08 10.41
N ALA A 33 -3.72 2.87 10.89
CA ALA A 33 -5.08 2.46 11.20
C ALA A 33 -5.67 3.25 12.38
N SER A 34 -4.92 3.38 13.48
CA SER A 34 -5.35 4.15 14.65
C SER A 34 -5.56 5.63 14.32
N ASN A 35 -4.68 6.22 13.52
CA ASN A 35 -4.80 7.61 13.09
C ASN A 35 -5.99 7.79 12.11
N GLY A 36 -6.23 6.79 11.26
CA GLY A 36 -7.35 6.76 10.32
C GLY A 36 -8.72 6.61 10.98
N LEU A 37 -8.80 5.95 12.15
CA LEU A 37 -10.06 5.75 12.88
C LEU A 37 -10.78 7.07 13.18
N GLY A 38 -10.06 8.08 13.64
CA GLY A 38 -10.65 9.41 13.93
C GLY A 38 -11.20 10.10 12.68
N TRP A 39 -10.62 9.86 11.51
CA TRP A 39 -11.14 10.37 10.24
C TRP A 39 -12.35 9.57 9.76
N PHE A 40 -12.32 8.25 9.90
CA PHE A 40 -13.43 7.38 9.56
C PHE A 40 -14.69 7.77 10.33
N LEU A 41 -14.58 7.93 11.66
CA LEU A 41 -15.72 8.29 12.51
C LEU A 41 -16.32 9.67 12.19
N ARG A 42 -15.51 10.60 11.70
CA ARG A 42 -15.96 11.97 11.39
C ARG A 42 -16.58 12.11 10.00
N ASN A 43 -16.11 11.33 9.03
CA ASN A 43 -16.37 11.61 7.62
C ASN A 43 -17.19 10.52 6.92
N ILE A 44 -17.39 9.36 7.53
CA ILE A 44 -18.10 8.23 6.91
C ILE A 44 -19.46 8.05 7.59
N ASP A 45 -20.54 8.30 6.85
CA ASP A 45 -21.88 7.89 7.26
C ASP A 45 -22.00 6.37 7.09
N ARG A 46 -21.84 5.66 8.21
CA ARG A 46 -21.95 4.19 8.22
C ARG A 46 -23.38 3.68 8.34
N GLU A 47 -24.30 4.49 8.86
CA GLU A 47 -25.64 4.05 9.24
C GLU A 47 -26.59 4.06 8.03
N ASN A 48 -26.47 5.08 7.18
CA ASN A 48 -27.30 5.26 5.99
C ASN A 48 -26.61 4.82 4.69
N SER A 49 -25.43 4.20 4.77
CA SER A 49 -24.69 3.73 3.60
C SER A 49 -25.15 2.35 3.12
N VAL A 50 -25.20 2.17 1.80
CA VAL A 50 -25.36 0.85 1.15
C VAL A 50 -24.24 -0.13 1.53
N HIS A 51 -23.12 0.37 2.06
CA HIS A 51 -21.97 -0.42 2.52
C HIS A 51 -21.94 -0.61 4.04
N ARG A 52 -23.04 -0.35 4.77
CA ARG A 52 -23.11 -0.40 6.24
C ARG A 52 -22.39 -1.62 6.85
N LEU A 53 -22.70 -2.83 6.38
CA LEU A 53 -22.09 -4.06 6.90
C LEU A 53 -20.56 -4.10 6.71
N ALA A 54 -20.06 -3.65 5.55
CA ALA A 54 -18.63 -3.57 5.28
C ALA A 54 -17.95 -2.50 6.16
N TYR A 55 -18.64 -1.38 6.39
CA TYR A 55 -18.15 -0.31 7.26
C TYR A 55 -18.13 -0.70 8.74
N GLU A 56 -19.09 -1.47 9.23
CA GLU A 56 -19.06 -2.03 10.58
C GLU A 56 -17.86 -2.98 10.78
N ALA A 57 -17.63 -3.88 9.83
CA ALA A 57 -16.46 -4.76 9.86
C ALA A 57 -15.14 -3.96 9.79
N GLN A 58 -15.08 -2.93 8.95
CA GLN A 58 -13.92 -2.04 8.85
C GLN A 58 -13.69 -1.26 10.15
N LEU A 59 -14.75 -0.78 10.80
CA LEU A 59 -14.66 -0.06 12.08
C LEU A 59 -14.06 -0.96 13.16
N GLN A 60 -14.53 -2.20 13.28
CA GLN A 60 -13.97 -3.18 14.22
C GLN A 60 -12.48 -3.41 13.96
N ARG A 61 -12.08 -3.55 12.68
CA ARG A 61 -10.66 -3.69 12.31
C ARG A 61 -9.84 -2.45 12.69
N LEU A 62 -10.35 -1.24 12.46
CA LEU A 62 -9.65 0.00 12.80
C LEU A 62 -9.50 0.17 14.31
N GLN A 63 -10.55 -0.15 15.08
CA GLN A 63 -10.53 -0.14 16.55
C GLN A 63 -9.53 -1.14 17.13
N ALA A 64 -9.36 -2.30 16.48
CA ALA A 64 -8.34 -3.29 16.84
C ALA A 64 -6.90 -2.89 16.44
N GLY A 65 -6.68 -1.68 15.93
CA GLY A 65 -5.35 -1.20 15.49
C GLY A 65 -5.00 -1.58 14.05
N GLY A 66 -5.98 -2.00 13.25
CA GLY A 66 -5.82 -2.39 11.85
C GLY A 66 -5.59 -3.89 11.67
N SER A 67 -4.89 -4.28 10.60
CA SER A 67 -4.55 -5.68 10.36
C SER A 67 -3.62 -6.21 11.46
N THR A 68 -4.12 -7.18 12.23
CA THR A 68 -3.49 -7.79 13.42
C THR A 68 -2.59 -8.99 13.11
N SER A 69 -2.15 -9.16 11.85
CA SER A 69 -1.28 -10.29 11.49
C SER A 69 0.04 -10.23 12.26
N ARG A 70 0.33 -11.25 13.08
CA ARG A 70 1.61 -11.38 13.81
C ARG A 70 2.82 -11.48 12.87
N LEU A 71 2.60 -11.84 11.61
CA LEU A 71 3.64 -11.95 10.59
C LEU A 71 3.92 -10.62 9.87
N LYS A 72 3.26 -9.52 10.28
CA LYS A 72 3.45 -8.21 9.70
C LYS A 72 4.85 -7.67 10.08
N PRO A 73 5.73 -7.39 9.12
CA PRO A 73 7.02 -6.79 9.44
C PRO A 73 6.85 -5.40 10.04
N GLY A 74 7.82 -4.96 10.83
CA GLY A 74 7.86 -3.61 11.35
C GLY A 74 8.33 -2.58 10.32
N PRO A 75 8.45 -1.30 10.71
CA PRO A 75 8.83 -0.20 9.81
C PRO A 75 10.27 -0.33 9.27
N GLU A 76 11.12 -1.16 9.87
CA GLU A 76 12.49 -1.42 9.46
C GLU A 76 12.61 -1.90 8.00
N VAL A 77 11.62 -2.62 7.47
CA VAL A 77 11.64 -3.06 6.06
C VAL A 77 11.48 -1.89 5.08
N VAL A 78 10.72 -0.87 5.48
CA VAL A 78 10.57 0.40 4.73
C VAL A 78 11.85 1.21 4.86
N HIS A 79 12.42 1.29 6.07
CA HIS A 79 13.68 1.97 6.30
C HIS A 79 14.81 1.38 5.46
N ALA A 80 14.94 0.04 5.39
CA ALA A 80 15.97 -0.61 4.59
C ALA A 80 15.87 -0.23 3.10
N ALA A 81 14.66 -0.18 2.55
CA ALA A 81 14.43 0.27 1.18
C ALA A 81 14.77 1.75 0.99
N LEU A 82 14.32 2.62 1.91
CA LEU A 82 14.64 4.05 1.88
C LEU A 82 16.15 4.29 1.92
N ARG A 83 16.86 3.59 2.81
CA ARG A 83 18.31 3.69 2.94
C ARG A 83 19.01 3.29 1.64
N HIS A 84 18.57 2.21 0.99
CA HIS A 84 19.11 1.86 -0.33
C HIS A 84 18.77 2.91 -1.39
N ALA A 85 17.55 3.43 -1.43
CA ALA A 85 17.14 4.43 -2.42
C ALA A 85 18.00 5.71 -2.30
N LEU A 86 18.32 6.14 -1.08
CA LEU A 86 19.12 7.34 -0.83
C LEU A 86 20.63 7.16 -1.06
N LEU A 87 21.18 5.97 -0.74
CA LEU A 87 22.63 5.77 -0.74
C LEU A 87 23.17 5.06 -2.00
N SER A 88 22.29 4.49 -2.84
CA SER A 88 22.73 3.81 -4.05
C SER A 88 23.08 4.80 -5.16
N ARG A 89 24.20 4.57 -5.83
CA ARG A 89 24.53 5.27 -7.10
C ARG A 89 23.55 4.95 -8.23
N ARG A 90 22.81 3.84 -8.11
CA ARG A 90 21.78 3.40 -9.06
C ARG A 90 20.58 2.89 -8.24
N PRO A 91 19.74 3.79 -7.71
CA PRO A 91 18.56 3.39 -6.95
C PRO A 91 17.54 2.72 -7.89
N ARG A 92 16.71 1.83 -7.33
CA ARG A 92 15.71 1.09 -8.11
C ARG A 92 14.45 1.95 -8.26
N PRO A 93 13.76 1.90 -9.41
CA PRO A 93 12.51 2.65 -9.55
C PRO A 93 11.43 2.13 -8.58
N HIS A 94 11.31 0.82 -8.34
CA HIS A 94 10.32 0.25 -7.42
C HIS A 94 10.97 -0.58 -6.31
N TYR A 95 10.54 -0.35 -5.06
CA TYR A 95 10.91 -1.13 -3.89
C TYR A 95 9.68 -1.80 -3.27
N VAL A 96 9.43 -3.05 -3.68
CA VAL A 96 8.36 -3.89 -3.12
C VAL A 96 8.89 -4.59 -1.85
N VAL A 97 8.53 -4.06 -0.68
CA VAL A 97 9.24 -4.41 0.56
C VAL A 97 8.65 -5.60 1.33
N THR A 98 7.35 -5.88 1.21
CA THR A 98 6.71 -6.97 1.97
C THR A 98 6.35 -8.17 1.08
N VAL A 99 6.30 -9.37 1.67
CA VAL A 99 5.90 -10.60 0.96
C VAL A 99 4.50 -10.48 0.33
N PRO A 100 3.45 -10.01 1.03
CA PRO A 100 2.13 -9.82 0.41
C PRO A 100 2.17 -8.86 -0.78
N ALA A 101 2.96 -7.79 -0.71
CA ALA A 101 3.10 -6.85 -1.83
C ALA A 101 3.79 -7.52 -3.04
N ARG A 102 4.82 -8.34 -2.82
CA ARG A 102 5.49 -9.10 -3.89
C ARG A 102 4.53 -10.08 -4.56
N ILE A 103 3.71 -10.79 -3.77
CA ILE A 103 2.67 -11.68 -4.30
C ILE A 103 1.68 -10.88 -5.15
N GLY A 104 1.22 -9.71 -4.68
CA GLY A 104 0.33 -8.84 -5.44
C GLY A 104 0.90 -8.42 -6.80
N VAL A 105 2.19 -8.06 -6.85
CA VAL A 105 2.88 -7.72 -8.10
C VAL A 105 2.96 -8.92 -9.05
N ILE A 106 3.23 -10.12 -8.53
CA ILE A 106 3.26 -11.34 -9.35
C ILE A 106 1.87 -11.66 -9.90
N LEU A 107 0.84 -11.60 -9.06
CA LEU A 107 -0.54 -11.84 -9.49
C LEU A 107 -0.98 -10.85 -10.57
N LYS A 108 -0.60 -9.57 -10.45
CA LYS A 108 -0.88 -8.54 -11.47
C LYS A 108 -0.20 -8.84 -12.82
N ARG A 109 0.93 -9.54 -12.83
CA ARG A 109 1.65 -9.93 -14.06
C ARG A 109 1.10 -11.20 -14.71
N VAL A 110 0.61 -12.14 -13.91
CA VAL A 110 0.22 -13.48 -14.39
C VAL A 110 -1.28 -13.58 -14.67
N LEU A 111 -2.13 -12.93 -13.87
CA LEU A 111 -3.57 -13.06 -14.00
C LEU A 111 -4.16 -12.04 -14.99
N PRO A 112 -5.16 -12.44 -15.80
CA PRO A 112 -6.00 -11.49 -16.51
C PRO A 112 -6.66 -10.52 -15.51
N ALA A 113 -6.79 -9.25 -15.91
CA ALA A 113 -7.33 -8.20 -15.05
C ALA A 113 -8.69 -8.56 -14.44
N SER A 114 -9.59 -9.18 -15.22
CA SER A 114 -10.92 -9.60 -14.75
C SER A 114 -10.88 -10.68 -13.67
N MET A 115 -9.87 -11.55 -13.67
CA MET A 115 -9.68 -12.55 -12.61
C MET A 115 -9.10 -11.91 -11.35
N LEU A 116 -8.09 -11.05 -11.51
CA LEU A 116 -7.48 -10.31 -10.41
C LEU A 116 -8.54 -9.50 -9.65
N TYR A 117 -9.37 -8.74 -10.37
CA TYR A 117 -10.39 -7.90 -9.74
C TYR A 117 -11.49 -8.70 -9.04
N ARG A 118 -11.92 -9.84 -9.59
CA ARG A 118 -12.85 -10.74 -8.89
C ARG A 118 -12.24 -11.29 -7.60
N LEU A 119 -10.95 -11.62 -7.59
CA LEU A 119 -10.27 -12.11 -6.39
C LEU A 119 -10.14 -11.03 -5.32
N LEU A 120 -9.83 -9.79 -5.73
CA LEU A 120 -9.73 -8.66 -4.81
C LEU A 120 -11.09 -8.26 -4.23
N ALA A 121 -12.16 -8.27 -5.04
CA ALA A 121 -13.51 -7.93 -4.60
C ALA A 121 -14.05 -8.87 -3.51
N LYS A 122 -13.62 -10.15 -3.50
CA LYS A 122 -14.03 -11.13 -2.47
C LYS A 122 -13.38 -10.90 -1.09
N ARG A 123 -12.38 -10.02 -1.01
CA ARG A 123 -11.63 -9.74 0.23
C ARG A 123 -11.88 -8.34 0.80
N ALA A 124 -12.77 -7.56 0.16
CA ALA A 124 -13.15 -6.21 0.60
C ALA A 124 -14.21 -6.27 1.72
#